data_AF-A0A946RY44-F1
#
_entry.id   AF-A0A946RY44-F1
#
_cell.length_a   1.000
_cell.length_b   1.000
_cell.length_c   1.000
_cell.angle_alpha   90.00
_cell.angle_beta   90.00
_cell.angle_gamma   90.00
#
_symmetry.space_group_name_H-M   'P 1'
#
loop_
_entity.id
_entity.type
_entity.pdbx_description
1 polymer ?
#
loop_
_entity_poly.entity_id
_entity_poly.type
_entity_poly.pdbx_seq_one_letter_code
_entity_poly.pdbx_strand_id
1 'polypeptide(L)'
;MKYSKQILDITIKFIVAISMAFIFYFGPVWVARLFFSREFRQSCDVFTRNIILGSISILLVLMMMVIIRKNLTMQNFFQKIELKSIFLIMLYGFTLKGILVSIGQLYERSVYSPYADLSFSNMIIFGLVVAPIIEELAFRGVIQTYLRSLSIYRVRIFWIYLSFPVLLSAILFSLIHVNLYTQYRAGGLFGTLLYTFMGGLYLSYYFEKTRNIFVPIVGHFTLNLSAVIWG
;
A
#
# COMPACT_ATOMS: atom_id res chain seq x y z
N MET A 1 -9.93 32.48 16.67
CA MET A 1 -10.77 31.79 15.66
C MET A 1 -10.02 31.19 14.46
N LYS A 2 -8.88 31.73 13.99
CA LYS A 2 -8.16 31.16 12.83
C LYS A 2 -7.54 29.78 13.11
N TYR A 3 -6.96 29.60 14.30
CA TYR A 3 -6.35 28.33 14.73
C TYR A 3 -7.36 27.19 14.87
N SER A 4 -8.58 27.45 15.38
CA SER A 4 -9.60 26.41 15.53
C SER A 4 -10.07 25.87 14.18
N LYS A 5 -10.22 26.72 13.16
CA LYS A 5 -10.55 26.28 11.79
C LYS A 5 -9.45 25.43 11.17
N GLN A 6 -8.19 25.78 11.40
CA GLN A 6 -7.05 25.02 10.87
C GLN A 6 -6.92 23.64 11.52
N ILE A 7 -7.06 23.57 12.84
CA ILE A 7 -7.06 22.27 13.56
C ILE A 7 -8.21 21.40 13.06
N LEU A 8 -9.42 21.96 12.92
CA LEU A 8 -10.57 21.24 12.42
C LEU A 8 -10.34 20.68 11.00
N ASP A 9 -9.78 21.46 10.08
CA ASP A 9 -9.46 20.98 8.71
C ASP A 9 -8.46 19.82 8.72
N ILE A 10 -7.41 19.92 9.55
CA ILE A 10 -6.42 18.84 9.71
C ILE A 10 -7.10 17.58 10.25
N THR A 11 -7.92 17.71 11.31
CA THR A 11 -8.63 16.60 11.92
C THR A 11 -9.58 15.92 10.94
N ILE A 12 -10.36 16.70 10.17
CA ILE A 12 -11.26 16.16 9.15
C ILE A 12 -10.46 15.38 8.10
N LYS A 13 -9.37 15.96 7.58
CA LYS A 13 -8.52 15.29 6.58
C LYS A 13 -7.92 13.99 7.10
N PHE A 14 -7.49 13.99 8.35
CA PHE A 14 -6.96 12.81 9.02
C PHE A 14 -8.01 11.70 9.12
N ILE A 15 -9.21 12.02 9.61
CA ILE A 15 -10.32 11.07 9.74
C ILE A 15 -10.70 10.50 8.37
N VAL A 16 -10.86 11.37 7.37
CA VAL A 16 -11.23 10.95 6.01
C VAL A 16 -10.17 10.03 5.39
N ALA A 17 -8.89 10.31 5.60
CA ALA A 17 -7.80 9.44 5.12
C ALA A 17 -7.84 8.05 5.77
N ILE A 18 -8.08 7.98 7.09
CA ILE A 18 -8.26 6.70 7.81
C ILE A 18 -9.47 5.95 7.24
N SER A 19 -10.61 6.63 7.08
CA SER A 19 -11.82 6.03 6.52
C SER A 19 -11.58 5.49 5.11
N MET A 20 -10.85 6.22 4.26
CA MET A 20 -10.49 5.74 2.91
C MET A 20 -9.62 4.49 2.96
N ALA A 21 -8.57 4.45 3.79
CA ALA A 21 -7.74 3.26 3.95
C ALA A 21 -8.57 2.05 4.43
N PHE A 22 -9.47 2.28 5.39
CA PHE A 22 -10.37 1.25 5.91
C PHE A 22 -11.34 0.74 4.84
N ILE A 23 -12.01 1.64 4.11
CA ILE A 23 -12.95 1.28 3.04
C ILE A 23 -12.22 0.57 1.90
N PHE A 24 -11.04 1.05 1.52
CA PHE A 24 -10.24 0.43 0.47
C PHE A 24 -9.91 -1.02 0.82
N TYR A 25 -9.51 -1.25 2.07
CA TYR A 25 -9.07 -2.55 2.52
C TYR A 25 -10.23 -3.52 2.82
N PHE A 26 -11.21 -3.12 3.62
CA PHE A 26 -12.33 -3.99 4.04
C PHE A 26 -13.51 -3.97 3.08
N GLY A 27 -13.69 -2.88 2.32
CA GLY A 27 -14.80 -2.67 1.40
C GLY A 27 -14.99 -3.79 0.37
N PRO A 28 -13.94 -4.28 -0.31
CA PRO A 28 -14.08 -5.37 -1.29
C PRO A 28 -14.72 -6.63 -0.70
N VAL A 29 -14.26 -7.03 0.49
CA VAL A 29 -14.80 -8.20 1.21
C VAL A 29 -16.24 -7.95 1.66
N TRP A 30 -16.54 -6.76 2.16
CA TRP A 30 -17.89 -6.40 2.61
C TRP A 30 -18.88 -6.35 1.45
N VAL A 31 -18.53 -5.70 0.34
CA VAL A 31 -19.35 -5.66 -0.88
C VAL A 31 -19.56 -7.08 -1.41
N ALA A 32 -18.51 -7.90 -1.49
CA ALA A 32 -18.66 -9.30 -1.89
C ALA A 32 -19.57 -10.11 -0.94
N ARG A 33 -19.64 -9.72 0.34
CA ARG A 33 -20.56 -10.31 1.32
C ARG A 33 -22.02 -9.96 1.07
N LEU A 34 -22.30 -8.77 0.56
CA LEU A 34 -23.64 -8.29 0.26
C LEU A 34 -24.20 -8.88 -1.03
N PHE A 35 -23.37 -9.03 -2.06
CA PHE A 35 -23.84 -9.41 -3.41
C PHE A 35 -23.72 -10.90 -3.73
N PHE A 36 -22.86 -11.65 -3.04
CA PHE A 36 -22.68 -13.08 -3.29
C PHE A 36 -23.15 -13.93 -2.10
N SER A 37 -23.65 -15.14 -2.36
CA SER A 37 -23.97 -16.07 -1.27
C SER A 37 -22.70 -16.63 -0.61
N ARG A 38 -22.85 -17.23 0.58
CA ARG A 38 -21.71 -17.89 1.25
C ARG A 38 -21.22 -19.08 0.42
N GLU A 39 -22.16 -19.84 -0.12
CA GLU A 39 -21.93 -21.04 -0.94
C GLU A 39 -21.14 -20.66 -2.20
N PHE A 40 -21.55 -19.61 -2.91
CA PHE A 40 -20.84 -19.12 -4.10
C PHE A 40 -19.41 -18.70 -3.77
N ARG A 41 -19.20 -17.92 -2.70
CA ARG A 41 -17.84 -17.49 -2.30
C ARG A 41 -16.93 -18.66 -1.92
N GLN A 42 -17.49 -19.73 -1.38
CA GLN A 42 -16.75 -20.93 -1.00
C GLN A 42 -16.50 -21.86 -2.19
N SER A 43 -17.37 -21.85 -3.20
CA SER A 43 -17.19 -22.63 -4.44
C SER A 43 -16.21 -22.00 -5.42
N CYS A 44 -16.00 -20.68 -5.35
CA CYS A 44 -15.04 -19.99 -6.21
C CYS A 44 -13.60 -20.42 -5.89
N ASP A 45 -12.86 -20.78 -6.94
CA ASP A 45 -11.41 -20.94 -6.84
C ASP A 45 -10.72 -19.61 -6.46
N VAL A 46 -9.44 -19.71 -6.09
CA VAL A 46 -8.62 -18.57 -5.64
C VAL A 46 -8.51 -17.48 -6.72
N PHE A 47 -8.36 -17.87 -7.98
CA PHE A 47 -8.18 -16.95 -9.10
C PHE A 47 -9.46 -16.13 -9.34
N THR A 48 -10.60 -16.82 -9.45
CA THR A 48 -11.92 -16.19 -9.61
C THR A 48 -12.23 -15.24 -8.45
N ARG A 49 -11.93 -15.66 -7.21
CA ARG A 49 -12.10 -14.81 -6.03
C ARG A 49 -11.22 -13.55 -6.10
N ASN A 50 -9.97 -13.67 -6.53
CA ASN A 50 -9.05 -12.53 -6.66
C ASN A 50 -9.49 -11.55 -7.76
N ILE A 51 -10.05 -12.04 -8.88
CA ILE A 51 -10.67 -11.17 -9.89
C ILE A 51 -11.80 -10.35 -9.26
N ILE A 52 -12.75 -11.00 -8.60
CA ILE A 52 -13.91 -10.33 -8.02
C ILE A 52 -13.48 -9.25 -7.02
N LEU A 53 -12.59 -9.61 -6.10
CA LEU A 53 -12.10 -8.66 -5.09
C LEU A 53 -11.30 -7.52 -5.72
N GLY A 54 -10.42 -7.80 -6.67
CA GLY A 54 -9.65 -6.78 -7.38
C GLY A 54 -10.53 -5.81 -8.15
N SER A 55 -11.55 -6.30 -8.85
CA SER A 55 -12.52 -5.47 -9.57
C SER A 55 -13.29 -4.55 -8.61
N ILE A 56 -13.74 -5.07 -7.46
CA ILE A 56 -14.43 -4.24 -6.46
C ILE A 56 -13.47 -3.18 -5.89
N SER A 57 -12.21 -3.53 -5.60
CA SER A 57 -11.20 -2.57 -5.13
C SER A 57 -10.99 -1.43 -6.13
N ILE A 58 -10.88 -1.74 -7.43
CA ILE A 58 -10.75 -0.72 -8.48
C ILE A 58 -11.97 0.21 -8.48
N LEU A 59 -13.19 -0.34 -8.44
CA LEU A 59 -14.41 0.46 -8.40
C LEU A 59 -14.46 1.37 -7.17
N LEU A 60 -14.05 0.88 -6.00
CA LEU A 60 -13.97 1.69 -4.78
C LEU A 60 -12.95 2.82 -4.92
N VAL A 61 -11.77 2.55 -5.49
CA VAL A 61 -10.74 3.57 -5.74
C VAL A 61 -11.27 4.66 -6.69
N LEU A 62 -11.93 4.26 -7.79
CA LEU A 62 -12.55 5.20 -8.74
C LEU A 62 -13.65 6.02 -8.07
N MET A 63 -14.51 5.40 -7.27
CA MET A 63 -15.55 6.09 -6.51
C MET A 63 -14.94 7.10 -5.53
N MET A 64 -13.89 6.72 -4.80
CA MET A 64 -13.17 7.64 -3.92
C MET A 64 -12.63 8.84 -4.68
N MET A 65 -11.98 8.63 -5.83
CA MET A 65 -11.45 9.72 -6.69
C MET A 65 -12.55 10.72 -7.08
N VAL A 66 -13.72 10.22 -7.47
CA VAL A 66 -14.89 11.05 -7.81
C VAL A 66 -15.37 11.85 -6.60
N ILE A 67 -15.53 11.21 -5.44
CA ILE A 67 -16.01 11.86 -4.20
C ILE A 67 -15.06 12.98 -3.77
N ILE A 68 -13.75 12.76 -3.79
CA ILE A 68 -12.76 13.78 -3.41
C ILE A 68 -12.49 14.80 -4.52
N ARG A 69 -13.16 14.66 -5.68
CA ARG A 69 -12.96 15.46 -6.89
C ARG A 69 -11.48 15.59 -7.28
N LYS A 70 -10.71 14.51 -7.09
CA LYS A 70 -9.30 14.47 -7.49
C LYS A 70 -9.20 13.69 -8.79
N ASN A 71 -8.81 14.39 -9.84
CA ASN A 71 -8.37 13.73 -11.07
C ASN A 71 -6.90 13.39 -10.91
N LEU A 72 -6.57 12.10 -10.99
CA LEU A 72 -5.25 11.69 -11.45
C LEU A 72 -5.12 12.21 -12.89
N THR A 73 -4.49 13.37 -13.05
CA THR A 73 -4.23 13.87 -14.39
C THR A 73 -3.24 12.93 -15.07
N MET A 74 -3.37 12.73 -16.40
CA MET A 74 -2.41 11.96 -17.19
C MET A 74 -0.96 12.45 -16.99
N GLN A 75 -0.80 13.72 -16.62
CA GLN A 75 0.48 14.31 -16.23
C GLN A 75 1.16 13.58 -15.06
N ASN A 76 0.41 13.02 -14.11
CA ASN A 76 0.94 12.21 -13.02
C ASN A 76 1.39 10.81 -13.47
N PHE A 77 1.09 10.40 -14.71
CA PHE A 77 1.59 9.12 -15.28
C PHE A 77 2.82 9.34 -16.17
N PHE A 78 2.84 10.44 -16.93
CA PHE A 78 3.88 10.71 -17.93
C PHE A 78 4.98 11.67 -17.50
N GLN A 79 5.01 12.09 -16.24
CA GLN A 79 6.19 12.79 -15.71
C GLN A 79 7.43 11.89 -15.78
N LYS A 80 8.60 12.49 -16.00
CA LYS A 80 9.85 11.77 -16.27
C LYS A 80 10.09 10.66 -15.23
N ILE A 81 10.24 9.43 -15.70
CA ILE A 81 10.59 8.30 -14.85
C ILE A 81 12.03 8.49 -14.37
N GLU A 82 12.22 8.61 -13.06
CA GLU A 82 13.54 8.64 -12.45
C GLU A 82 14.02 7.21 -12.19
N LEU A 83 14.71 6.60 -13.16
CA LEU A 83 15.27 5.25 -13.04
C LEU A 83 16.14 5.08 -11.77
N LYS A 84 16.86 6.13 -11.37
CA LYS A 84 17.63 6.15 -10.12
C LYS A 84 16.74 5.88 -8.90
N SER A 85 15.55 6.46 -8.86
CA SER A 85 14.60 6.30 -7.75
C SER A 85 14.05 4.88 -7.71
N ILE A 86 13.71 4.30 -8.86
CA ILE A 86 13.30 2.89 -8.97
C ILE A 86 14.42 1.96 -8.50
N PHE A 87 15.66 2.18 -8.97
CA PHE A 87 16.82 1.39 -8.57
C PHE A 87 17.07 1.46 -7.05
N LEU A 88 16.95 2.65 -6.45
CA LEU A 88 17.12 2.83 -5.01
C LEU A 88 16.01 2.14 -4.21
N ILE A 89 14.75 2.21 -4.67
CA ILE A 89 13.64 1.47 -4.04
C ILE A 89 13.89 -0.03 -4.13
N MET A 90 14.32 -0.53 -5.28
CA MET A 90 14.61 -1.95 -5.48
C MET A 90 15.75 -2.41 -4.56
N LEU A 91 16.90 -1.72 -4.59
CA LEU A 91 18.04 -2.05 -3.74
C LEU A 91 17.63 -2.06 -2.25
N TYR A 92 16.86 -1.06 -1.83
CA TYR A 92 16.31 -0.99 -0.48
C TYR A 92 15.40 -2.17 -0.15
N GLY A 93 14.45 -2.49 -1.04
CA GLY A 93 13.50 -3.59 -0.87
C GLY A 93 14.17 -4.93 -0.63
N PHE A 94 15.12 -5.27 -1.52
CA PHE A 94 15.87 -6.52 -1.44
C PHE A 94 16.75 -6.59 -0.19
N THR A 95 17.46 -5.52 0.14
CA THR A 95 18.34 -5.49 1.33
C THR A 95 17.54 -5.53 2.62
N LEU A 96 16.49 -4.72 2.75
CA LEU A 96 15.63 -4.72 3.94
C LEU A 96 14.96 -6.08 4.13
N LYS A 97 14.37 -6.66 3.07
CA LYS A 97 13.70 -7.96 3.19
C LYS A 97 14.67 -9.06 3.58
N GLY A 98 15.86 -9.10 2.96
CA GLY A 98 16.92 -10.05 3.32
C GLY A 98 17.31 -9.94 4.79
N ILE A 99 17.55 -8.73 5.29
CA ILE A 99 17.86 -8.48 6.71
C ILE A 99 16.73 -8.96 7.62
N LEU A 100 15.48 -8.63 7.31
CA LEU A 100 14.33 -9.02 8.14
C LEU A 100 14.13 -10.54 8.17
N VAL A 101 14.39 -11.23 7.06
CA VAL A 101 14.33 -12.69 7.00
C VAL A 101 15.48 -13.30 7.81
N SER A 102 16.71 -12.80 7.68
CA SER A 102 17.85 -13.26 8.48
C SER A 102 17.60 -13.06 9.98
N ILE A 103 17.06 -11.92 10.40
CA ILE A 103 16.66 -11.68 11.79
C ILE A 103 15.54 -12.65 12.18
N GLY A 104 14.52 -12.82 11.34
CA GLY A 104 13.41 -13.74 11.57
C GLY A 104 13.88 -15.18 11.84
N GLN A 105 14.84 -15.67 11.06
CA GLN A 105 15.43 -17.01 11.22
C GLN A 105 16.15 -17.20 12.57
N LEU A 106 16.66 -16.14 13.19
CA LEU A 106 17.27 -16.21 14.53
C LEU A 106 16.23 -16.45 15.63
N TYR A 107 14.98 -16.01 15.43
CA TYR A 107 13.92 -16.09 16.43
C TYR A 107 12.87 -17.17 16.12
N GLU A 108 12.61 -17.45 14.85
CA GLU A 108 11.57 -18.37 14.38
C GLU A 108 12.12 -19.24 13.22
N ARG A 109 12.14 -20.57 13.40
CA ARG A 109 12.71 -21.52 12.42
C ARG A 109 11.96 -21.60 11.07
N SER A 110 10.79 -20.96 10.95
CA SER A 110 9.98 -20.96 9.72
C SER A 110 9.41 -19.58 9.47
N VAL A 111 9.88 -18.91 8.42
CA VAL A 111 9.27 -17.70 7.89
C VAL A 111 8.15 -18.17 6.95
N TYR A 112 6.89 -17.85 7.27
CA TYR A 112 5.77 -18.11 6.37
C TYR A 112 5.84 -17.13 5.19
N SER A 113 5.59 -17.58 3.97
CA SER A 113 5.43 -16.70 2.81
C SER A 113 3.93 -16.49 2.55
N PRO A 114 3.45 -15.23 2.43
CA PRO A 114 2.04 -14.98 2.13
C PRO A 114 1.67 -15.44 0.70
N TYR A 115 2.67 -15.84 -0.08
CA TYR A 115 2.54 -16.39 -1.42
C TYR A 115 2.65 -17.93 -1.45
N ALA A 116 2.91 -18.61 -0.33
CA ALA A 116 3.17 -20.05 -0.28
C ALA A 116 2.02 -20.90 -0.85
N ASP A 117 0.77 -20.46 -0.64
CA ASP A 117 -0.43 -21.19 -1.06
C ASP A 117 -0.97 -20.73 -2.43
N LEU A 118 -0.31 -19.77 -3.09
CA LEU A 118 -0.74 -19.27 -4.39
C LEU A 118 -0.11 -20.09 -5.51
N SER A 119 -0.91 -20.44 -6.51
CA SER A 119 -0.34 -20.93 -7.78
C SER A 119 0.62 -19.87 -8.35
N PHE A 120 1.64 -20.31 -9.07
CA PHE A 120 2.63 -19.41 -9.68
C PHE A 120 1.95 -18.31 -10.52
N SER A 121 0.92 -18.66 -11.31
CA SER A 121 0.15 -17.69 -12.09
C SER A 121 -0.58 -16.67 -11.23
N ASN A 122 -1.20 -17.08 -10.13
CA ASN A 122 -1.87 -16.17 -9.20
C ASN A 122 -0.86 -15.22 -8.52
N MET A 123 0.30 -15.74 -8.11
CA MET A 123 1.36 -14.94 -7.51
C MET A 123 1.86 -13.87 -8.48
N ILE A 124 2.14 -14.23 -9.73
CA ILE A 124 2.61 -13.27 -10.74
C ILE A 124 1.53 -12.23 -11.08
N ILE A 125 0.32 -12.67 -11.43
CA ILE A 125 -0.74 -11.77 -11.91
C ILE A 125 -1.25 -10.89 -10.76
N PHE A 126 -1.66 -11.49 -9.64
CA PHE A 126 -2.28 -10.73 -8.55
C PHE A 126 -1.26 -10.17 -7.57
N GLY A 127 -0.30 -10.98 -7.13
CA GLY A 127 0.68 -10.56 -6.13
C GLY A 127 1.66 -9.52 -6.65
N LEU A 128 2.19 -9.70 -7.87
CA LEU A 128 3.21 -8.79 -8.40
C LEU A 128 2.64 -7.66 -9.26
N VAL A 129 1.55 -7.87 -10.02
CA VAL A 129 1.08 -6.86 -10.96
C VAL A 129 -0.17 -6.12 -10.45
N VAL A 130 -1.27 -6.84 -10.23
CA VAL A 130 -2.57 -6.21 -9.95
C VAL A 130 -2.59 -5.54 -8.57
N ALA A 131 -2.12 -6.20 -7.51
CA ALA A 131 -2.13 -5.64 -6.16
C ALA A 131 -1.31 -4.34 -6.05
N PRO A 132 -0.05 -4.27 -6.52
CA PRO A 132 0.70 -3.01 -6.52
C PRO A 132 0.00 -1.88 -7.25
N ILE A 133 -0.60 -2.12 -8.42
CA ILE A 133 -1.32 -1.07 -9.16
C ILE A 133 -2.49 -0.53 -8.33
N ILE A 134 -3.34 -1.42 -7.82
CA ILE A 134 -4.54 -1.04 -7.07
C ILE A 134 -4.17 -0.31 -5.77
N GLU A 135 -3.21 -0.85 -5.02
CA GLU A 135 -2.76 -0.28 -3.76
C GLU A 135 -2.09 1.08 -3.96
N GLU A 136 -1.24 1.25 -4.98
CA GLU A 136 -0.64 2.55 -5.27
C GLU A 136 -1.68 3.58 -5.71
N LEU A 137 -2.64 3.20 -6.54
CA LEU A 137 -3.73 4.10 -6.91
C LEU A 137 -4.53 4.56 -5.68
N ALA A 138 -4.82 3.67 -4.74
CA ALA A 138 -5.50 4.00 -3.50
C ALA A 138 -4.65 4.90 -2.59
N PHE A 139 -3.43 4.47 -2.25
CA PHE A 139 -2.62 5.17 -1.27
C PHE A 139 -1.97 6.44 -1.81
N ARG A 140 -1.39 6.40 -3.01
CA ARG A 140 -0.64 7.53 -3.57
C ARG A 140 -1.56 8.39 -4.43
N GLY A 141 -2.39 7.74 -5.25
CA GLY A 141 -3.35 8.43 -6.12
C GLY A 141 -4.49 9.12 -5.36
N VAL A 142 -5.05 8.49 -4.34
CA VAL A 142 -6.19 9.03 -3.57
C VAL A 142 -5.74 9.62 -2.24
N ILE A 143 -5.28 8.79 -1.30
CA ILE A 143 -5.10 9.17 0.12
C ILE A 143 -4.00 10.24 0.29
N GLN A 144 -2.79 9.99 -0.19
CA GLN A 144 -1.67 10.92 -0.06
C GLN A 144 -1.93 12.21 -0.85
N THR A 145 -2.60 12.12 -2.00
CA THR A 145 -2.98 13.29 -2.80
C THR A 145 -4.07 14.13 -2.12
N TYR A 146 -5.03 13.50 -1.45
CA TYR A 146 -6.02 14.19 -0.62
C TYR A 146 -5.35 14.95 0.53
N LEU A 147 -4.35 14.34 1.17
CA LEU A 147 -3.58 14.93 2.25
C LEU A 147 -2.58 16.01 1.79
N ARG A 148 -2.35 16.21 0.49
CA ARG A 148 -1.27 17.06 -0.06
C ARG A 148 -1.20 18.47 0.55
N SER A 149 -2.33 19.10 0.90
CA SER A 149 -2.34 20.42 1.54
C SER A 149 -1.60 20.47 2.88
N LEU A 150 -1.41 19.31 3.52
CA LEU A 150 -0.72 19.14 4.79
C LEU A 150 0.79 18.94 4.60
N SER A 151 1.32 19.00 3.37
CA SER A 151 2.77 18.84 3.11
C SER A 151 3.63 19.95 3.71
N ILE A 152 3.01 21.06 4.15
CA ILE A 152 3.66 22.11 4.92
C ILE A 152 4.19 21.60 6.27
N TYR A 153 3.54 20.58 6.83
CA TYR A 153 3.98 19.91 8.04
C TYR A 153 4.96 18.82 7.65
N ARG A 154 6.19 18.94 8.12
CA ARG A 154 7.28 18.04 7.77
C ARG A 154 8.22 17.83 8.95
N VAL A 155 8.73 16.62 9.06
CA VAL A 155 9.73 16.23 10.04
C VAL A 155 11.04 15.98 9.31
N ARG A 156 12.14 16.46 9.87
CA ARG A 156 13.48 16.17 9.36
C ARG A 156 14.02 14.93 10.06
N ILE A 157 14.33 13.89 9.30
CA ILE A 157 15.03 12.70 9.78
C ILE A 157 16.38 12.65 9.07
N PHE A 158 17.46 12.87 9.81
CA PHE A 158 18.81 13.09 9.27
C PHE A 158 18.85 14.20 8.19
N TRP A 159 19.07 13.83 6.93
CA TRP A 159 19.12 14.73 5.77
C TRP A 159 17.84 14.71 4.92
N ILE A 160 16.82 13.94 5.30
CA ILE A 160 15.58 13.79 4.54
C ILE A 160 14.44 14.53 5.25
N TYR A 161 13.65 15.27 4.49
CA TYR A 161 12.39 15.85 4.96
C TYR A 161 11.24 14.93 4.57
N LEU A 162 10.51 14.45 5.57
CA LEU A 162 9.30 13.65 5.38
C LEU A 162 8.09 14.51 5.70
N SER A 163 7.19 14.67 4.73
CA SER A 163 5.95 15.41 4.91
C SER A 163 4.93 14.58 5.70
N PHE A 164 3.97 15.26 6.33
CA PHE A 164 2.87 14.59 7.03
C PHE A 164 2.08 13.63 6.12
N PRO A 165 1.74 13.97 4.85
CA PRO A 165 1.14 13.02 3.91
C PRO A 165 1.98 11.75 3.69
N VAL A 166 3.31 11.88 3.60
CA VAL A 166 4.22 10.73 3.42
C VAL A 166 4.16 9.82 4.65
N LEU A 167 4.29 10.39 5.84
CA LEU A 167 4.27 9.64 7.10
C LEU A 167 2.91 8.94 7.30
N LEU A 168 1.82 9.68 7.16
CA LEU A 168 0.48 9.14 7.38
C LEU A 168 0.13 8.06 6.35
N SER A 169 0.43 8.28 5.07
CA SER A 169 0.23 7.27 4.03
C SER A 169 0.98 5.98 4.34
N ALA A 170 2.25 6.06 4.76
CA ALA A 170 3.04 4.89 5.13
C ALA A 170 2.50 4.15 6.36
N ILE A 171 2.05 4.88 7.38
CA ILE A 171 1.43 4.29 8.57
C ILE A 171 0.15 3.54 8.18
N LEU A 172 -0.75 4.18 7.44
CA LEU A 172 -2.00 3.55 7.00
C LEU A 172 -1.73 2.34 6.11
N PHE A 173 -0.75 2.43 5.22
CA PHE A 173 -0.33 1.33 4.37
C PHE A 173 0.18 0.14 5.20
N SER A 174 0.98 0.38 6.24
CA SER A 174 1.40 -0.70 7.15
C SER A 174 0.22 -1.29 7.93
N LEU A 175 -0.68 -0.44 8.46
CA LEU A 175 -1.79 -0.88 9.29
C LEU A 175 -2.80 -1.77 8.55
N ILE A 176 -3.03 -1.57 7.25
CA ILE A 176 -3.91 -2.47 6.49
C ILE A 176 -3.34 -3.90 6.36
N HIS A 177 -2.03 -4.08 6.57
CA HIS A 177 -1.37 -5.40 6.55
C HIS A 177 -1.42 -6.13 7.91
N VAL A 178 -2.02 -5.53 8.94
CA VAL A 178 -2.21 -6.19 10.25
C VAL A 178 -3.05 -7.45 10.11
N ASN A 179 -3.95 -7.54 9.13
CA ASN A 179 -4.75 -8.73 8.84
C ASN A 179 -3.94 -10.02 8.64
N LEU A 180 -2.67 -9.88 8.24
CA LEU A 180 -1.76 -11.01 8.08
C LEU A 180 -1.36 -11.62 9.44
N TYR A 181 -1.81 -11.06 10.57
CA TYR A 181 -1.62 -11.65 11.90
C TYR A 181 -2.12 -13.09 12.01
N THR A 182 -3.14 -13.47 11.22
CA THR A 182 -3.66 -14.84 11.21
C THR A 182 -2.71 -15.82 10.52
N GLN A 183 -1.77 -15.32 9.72
CA GLN A 183 -0.84 -16.09 8.91
C GLN A 183 0.57 -16.14 9.52
N TYR A 184 0.91 -15.15 10.35
CA TYR A 184 2.23 -15.03 10.96
C TYR A 184 2.22 -15.24 12.47
N ARG A 185 3.31 -15.79 13.00
CA ARG A 185 3.66 -15.65 14.41
C ARG A 185 4.05 -14.18 14.71
N ALA A 186 4.14 -13.83 16.00
CA ALA A 186 4.36 -12.46 16.44
C ALA A 186 5.61 -11.80 15.80
N GLY A 187 6.70 -12.55 15.62
CA GLY A 187 7.92 -12.04 14.97
C GLY A 187 7.72 -11.75 13.48
N GLY A 188 7.08 -12.67 12.75
CA GLY A 188 6.74 -12.49 11.33
C GLY A 188 5.78 -11.33 11.08
N LEU A 189 4.81 -11.10 11.96
CA LEU A 189 3.90 -9.95 11.87
C LEU A 189 4.65 -8.64 12.04
N PHE A 190 5.49 -8.52 13.08
CA PHE A 190 6.29 -7.30 13.30
C PHE A 190 7.21 -7.02 12.10
N GLY A 191 7.92 -8.04 11.61
CA GLY A 191 8.76 -7.92 10.41
C GLY A 191 7.97 -7.46 9.18
N THR A 192 6.76 -7.99 9.00
CA THR A 192 5.87 -7.58 7.90
C THR A 192 5.41 -6.13 8.04
N LEU A 193 4.96 -5.71 9.23
CA LEU A 193 4.51 -4.33 9.48
C LEU A 193 5.66 -3.33 9.32
N LEU A 194 6.85 -3.69 9.79
CA LEU A 194 8.04 -2.87 9.62
C LEU A 194 8.42 -2.77 8.13
N TYR A 195 8.38 -3.89 7.40
CA TYR A 195 8.66 -3.93 5.97
C TYR A 195 7.68 -3.07 5.16
N THR A 196 6.38 -3.22 5.41
CA THR A 196 5.33 -2.46 4.71
C THR A 196 5.34 -0.99 5.11
N PHE A 197 5.63 -0.65 6.37
CA PHE A 197 5.81 0.74 6.80
C PHE A 197 6.98 1.40 6.08
N MET A 198 8.13 0.73 6.08
CA MET A 198 9.35 1.20 5.43
C MET A 198 9.20 1.33 3.91
N GLY A 199 8.69 0.29 3.24
CA GLY A 199 8.33 0.36 1.82
C GLY A 199 7.32 1.47 1.55
N GLY A 200 6.30 1.57 2.41
CA GLY A 200 5.30 2.63 2.42
C GLY A 200 5.91 4.03 2.42
N LEU A 201 6.91 4.27 3.27
CA LEU A 201 7.65 5.52 3.38
C LEU A 201 8.41 5.82 2.08
N TYR A 202 9.19 4.85 1.56
CA TYR A 202 9.98 5.04 0.34
C TYR A 202 9.11 5.37 -0.86
N LEU A 203 8.05 4.59 -1.09
CA LEU A 203 7.12 4.79 -2.20
C LEU A 203 6.40 6.14 -2.08
N SER A 204 5.94 6.50 -0.88
CA SER A 204 5.26 7.78 -0.64
C SER A 204 6.20 8.97 -0.82
N TYR A 205 7.45 8.87 -0.36
CA TYR A 205 8.48 9.90 -0.54
C TYR A 205 8.79 10.14 -2.02
N TYR A 206 9.04 9.06 -2.78
CA TYR A 206 9.32 9.20 -4.21
C TYR A 206 8.11 9.62 -5.02
N PHE A 207 6.89 9.22 -4.64
CA PHE A 207 5.67 9.76 -5.24
C PHE A 207 5.54 11.27 -4.99
N GLU A 208 5.83 11.74 -3.77
CA GLU A 208 5.78 13.18 -3.47
C GLU A 208 6.81 13.98 -4.27
N LYS A 209 8.03 13.44 -4.39
CA LYS A 209 9.15 14.07 -5.09
C LYS A 209 8.94 14.09 -6.61
N THR A 210 8.58 12.96 -7.19
CA THR A 210 8.48 12.79 -8.65
C THR A 210 7.13 13.22 -9.19
N ARG A 211 6.09 13.22 -8.33
CA ARG A 211 4.68 13.40 -8.71
C ARG A 211 4.20 12.40 -9.76
N ASN A 212 4.96 11.32 -9.98
CA ASN A 212 4.64 10.25 -10.91
C ASN A 212 4.16 9.00 -10.16
N ILE A 213 2.96 8.51 -10.47
CA ILE A 213 2.37 7.29 -9.88
C ILE A 213 3.01 5.99 -10.38
N PHE A 214 3.63 6.01 -11.55
CA PHE A 214 4.33 4.86 -12.11
C PHE A 214 5.58 4.49 -11.29
N VAL A 215 6.28 5.50 -10.73
CA VAL A 215 7.47 5.29 -9.90
C VAL A 215 7.16 4.40 -8.68
N PRO A 216 6.15 4.71 -7.85
CA PRO A 216 5.79 3.83 -6.75
C PRO A 216 5.14 2.52 -7.21
N ILE A 217 4.43 2.45 -8.36
CA ILE A 217 3.90 1.17 -8.88
C ILE A 217 5.03 0.19 -9.18
N VAL A 218 6.03 0.63 -9.94
CA VAL A 218 7.20 -0.21 -10.26
C VAL A 218 8.02 -0.49 -9.00
N GLY A 219 8.19 0.52 -8.14
CA GLY A 219 8.85 0.32 -6.85
C GLY A 219 8.17 -0.76 -6.00
N HIS A 220 6.83 -0.74 -5.92
CA HIS A 220 6.07 -1.71 -5.16
C HIS A 220 6.12 -3.10 -5.79
N PHE A 221 6.05 -3.22 -7.12
CA PHE A 221 6.35 -4.47 -7.81
C PHE A 221 7.69 -5.06 -7.34
N THR A 222 8.75 -4.24 -7.24
CA THR A 222 10.07 -4.73 -6.78
C THR A 222 10.08 -5.14 -5.32
N LEU A 223 9.30 -4.47 -4.46
CA LEU A 223 9.14 -4.87 -3.06
C LEU A 223 8.46 -6.24 -2.98
N ASN A 224 7.36 -6.44 -3.70
CA ASN A 224 6.66 -7.73 -3.72
C ASN A 224 7.54 -8.83 -4.31
N LEU A 225 8.29 -8.55 -5.38
CA LEU A 225 9.25 -9.48 -5.94
C LEU A 225 10.32 -9.88 -4.92
N SER A 226 10.86 -8.92 -4.16
CA SER A 226 11.80 -9.23 -3.10
C SER A 226 11.17 -10.10 -1.99
N ALA A 227 9.89 -9.88 -1.68
CA ALA A 227 9.17 -10.69 -0.71
C ALA A 227 8.94 -12.13 -1.20
N VAL A 228 8.74 -12.32 -2.50
CA VAL A 228 8.65 -13.65 -3.13
C VAL A 228 10.00 -14.37 -3.16
N ILE A 229 11.10 -13.65 -3.44
CA ILE A 229 12.44 -14.26 -3.54
C ILE A 229 12.98 -14.66 -2.15
N TRP A 230 12.71 -13.86 -1.13
CA TRP A 230 13.23 -14.06 0.22
C TRP A 230 12.25 -14.77 1.18
N GLY A 231 10.98 -14.91 0.80
CA GLY A 231 9.93 -15.51 1.63
C GLY A 231 9.69 -16.96 1.27
#